data_AF-A0A654IMC3-F1
#
_entry.id   AF-A0A654IMC3-F1
#
_cell.length_a   1.000
_cell.length_b   1.000
_cell.length_c   1.000
_cell.angle_alpha   90.00
_cell.angle_beta   90.00
_cell.angle_gamma   90.00
#
_symmetry.space_group_name_H-M   'P 1'
#
loop_
_entity.id
_entity.type
_entity.pdbx_description
1 polymer ?
#
loop_
_entity_poly.entity_id
_entity_poly.type
_entity_poly.pdbx_seq_one_letter_code
_entity_poly.pdbx_strand_id
1 'polypeptide(L)'
;MFNNYLLVKNILIVVFNLFLIIPILWFSFHFIKNNKIQILEFDIKGIKGKLSEIDQKDETIFDKEIKEIIYLLYSSNVDYVVFDDLDRYKSIEVFEKLKQLNYLLNSYCKTKKQNKVVKFIYMVSDDLFDNEKRTKFFDFIITVIPIKTSKSFIKEKLKSIGIDYDDDYIDNLLSIITNVRIFLNAINDYVVYEKLALQNHSLITKSSKKLNLFNIILFKNLLPDEFELLQNNTGTVFFLLDKGKEEYRKWTLNILQEKIAKIEEEIVYTSHKLSGEGYKHELIVRELTNVLSINDSKSSDVVDLGLSGEEIKNKPLETRDQTKINVLGRMYMDKKSKAIVQYFIDAITPMVKKHQFTYDEFFKIFIKNNKELVDKLKKLTSDEENKIKKLKMTKKDSVDNLYSCNDMSINELLRIIDWDNSDNKEAKKWFEDLKKHNLKNENNFSLIKSLFNFEMINEDYKEYINYII
;
A
#
# COMPACT_ATOMS: atom_id res chain seq x y z
N MET A 1 21.00 -117.09 -7.34
CA MET A 1 19.85 -116.31 -7.86
C MET A 1 19.27 -115.32 -6.84
N PHE A 2 19.14 -115.65 -5.55
CA PHE A 2 18.49 -114.78 -4.55
C PHE A 2 19.17 -113.41 -4.34
N ASN A 3 20.51 -113.36 -4.31
CA ASN A 3 21.25 -112.10 -4.15
C ASN A 3 21.06 -111.13 -5.33
N ASN A 4 21.06 -111.63 -6.57
CA ASN A 4 20.87 -110.77 -7.75
C ASN A 4 19.44 -110.21 -7.81
N TYR A 5 18.43 -110.97 -7.38
CA TYR A 5 17.06 -110.48 -7.29
C TYR A 5 16.92 -109.37 -6.24
N LEU A 6 17.52 -109.54 -5.05
CA LEU A 6 17.51 -108.52 -4.00
C LEU A 6 18.22 -107.23 -4.44
N LEU A 7 19.34 -107.37 -5.15
CA LEU A 7 20.12 -106.24 -5.64
C LEU A 7 19.35 -105.46 -6.72
N VAL A 8 18.73 -106.16 -7.68
CA VAL A 8 17.88 -105.54 -8.72
C VAL A 8 16.63 -104.88 -8.11
N LYS A 9 15.99 -105.53 -7.12
CA LYS A 9 14.85 -104.96 -6.39
C LYS A 9 15.23 -103.67 -5.66
N ASN A 10 16.37 -103.64 -4.98
CA ASN A 10 16.84 -102.44 -4.27
C ASN A 10 17.19 -101.31 -5.24
N ILE A 11 17.83 -101.62 -6.38
CA ILE A 11 18.10 -100.61 -7.42
C ILE A 11 16.80 -100.02 -7.96
N LEU A 12 15.81 -100.86 -8.29
CA LEU A 12 14.50 -100.39 -8.79
C LEU A 12 13.77 -99.50 -7.77
N ILE A 13 13.83 -99.84 -6.48
CA ILE A 13 13.25 -99.01 -5.41
C ILE A 13 13.96 -97.66 -5.32
N VAL A 14 15.29 -97.64 -5.39
CA VAL A 14 16.06 -96.38 -5.36
C VAL A 14 15.75 -95.51 -6.58
N VAL A 15 15.72 -96.10 -7.78
CA VAL A 15 15.37 -95.38 -9.01
C VAL A 15 13.95 -94.82 -8.95
N PHE A 16 12.99 -95.59 -8.45
CA PHE A 16 11.61 -95.13 -8.28
C PHE A 16 11.51 -93.97 -7.29
N ASN A 17 12.20 -94.06 -6.15
CA ASN A 17 12.22 -92.96 -5.17
C ASN A 17 12.89 -91.70 -5.73
N LEU A 18 13.99 -91.83 -6.49
CA LEU A 18 14.64 -90.69 -7.13
C LEU A 18 13.71 -90.01 -8.15
N PHE A 19 12.93 -90.79 -8.90
CA PHE A 19 11.99 -90.26 -9.88
C PHE A 19 10.84 -89.45 -9.23
N LEU A 20 10.49 -89.75 -7.98
CA LEU A 20 9.50 -88.98 -7.22
C LEU A 20 10.11 -87.76 -6.50
N ILE A 21 11.33 -87.89 -5.96
CA ILE A 21 11.95 -86.84 -5.15
C ILE A 21 12.47 -85.69 -6.02
N ILE A 22 13.07 -85.98 -7.18
CA ILE A 22 13.68 -84.95 -8.03
C ILE A 22 12.66 -83.90 -8.52
N PRO A 23 11.47 -84.27 -9.03
CA PRO A 23 10.45 -83.30 -9.41
C PRO A 23 9.94 -82.48 -8.23
N ILE A 24 9.80 -83.08 -7.05
CA ILE A 24 9.34 -82.40 -5.84
C ILE A 24 10.37 -81.35 -5.42
N LEU A 25 11.66 -81.69 -5.41
CA LEU A 25 12.74 -80.75 -5.09
C LEU A 25 12.84 -79.62 -6.12
N TRP A 26 12.70 -79.94 -7.41
CA TRP A 26 12.71 -78.95 -8.48
C TRP A 26 11.52 -77.99 -8.39
N PHE A 27 10.31 -78.52 -8.17
CA PHE A 27 9.11 -77.72 -7.95
C PHE A 27 9.24 -76.85 -6.70
N SER A 28 9.75 -77.40 -5.60
CA SER A 28 9.96 -76.68 -4.34
C SER A 28 10.99 -75.55 -4.50
N PHE A 29 12.11 -75.80 -5.19
CA PHE A 29 13.12 -74.79 -5.49
C PHE A 29 12.56 -73.68 -6.38
N HIS A 30 11.81 -74.04 -7.42
CA HIS A 30 11.20 -73.06 -8.32
C HIS A 30 10.08 -72.27 -7.63
N PHE A 31 9.32 -72.90 -6.73
CA PHE A 31 8.31 -72.25 -5.91
C PHE A 31 8.92 -71.24 -4.93
N ILE A 32 10.01 -71.61 -4.24
CA ILE A 32 10.73 -70.71 -3.32
C ILE A 32 11.41 -69.56 -4.08
N LYS A 33 11.97 -69.83 -5.27
CA LYS A 33 12.68 -68.81 -6.06
C LYS A 33 11.73 -67.81 -6.73
N ASN A 34 10.55 -68.25 -7.16
CA ASN A 34 9.60 -67.38 -7.89
C ASN A 34 8.53 -66.75 -7.00
N ASN A 35 8.30 -67.26 -5.79
CA ASN A 35 7.39 -66.63 -4.84
C ASN A 35 8.18 -65.92 -3.73
N LYS A 36 7.89 -64.64 -3.47
CA LYS A 36 8.34 -63.96 -2.26
C LYS A 36 7.60 -64.57 -1.07
N ILE A 37 8.12 -65.66 -0.50
CA ILE A 37 7.54 -66.26 0.70
C ILE A 37 7.81 -65.32 1.88
N GLN A 38 6.81 -64.51 2.26
CA GLN A 38 6.81 -63.77 3.51
C GLN A 38 6.33 -64.72 4.62
N ILE A 39 7.24 -65.09 5.51
CA ILE A 39 6.91 -65.84 6.73
C ILE A 39 6.40 -64.81 7.75
N LEU A 40 5.09 -64.72 7.91
CA LEU A 40 4.44 -63.70 8.74
C LEU A 40 4.48 -64.03 10.24
N GLU A 41 4.58 -65.30 10.63
CA GLU A 41 4.67 -65.70 12.03
C GLU A 41 5.19 -67.14 12.13
N PHE A 42 6.06 -67.42 13.10
CA PHE A 42 6.38 -68.80 13.50
C PHE A 42 6.30 -68.93 15.02
N ASP A 43 5.58 -69.95 15.48
CA ASP A 43 5.51 -70.34 16.89
C ASP A 43 6.14 -71.72 17.03
N ILE A 44 7.39 -71.74 17.48
CA ILE A 44 8.10 -72.98 17.82
C ILE A 44 8.46 -72.89 19.30
N LYS A 45 7.74 -73.67 20.12
CA LYS A 45 8.03 -74.01 21.52
C LYS A 45 8.81 -72.92 22.29
N GLY A 46 8.20 -71.74 22.42
CA GLY A 46 8.63 -70.70 23.38
C GLY A 46 9.38 -69.51 22.80
N ILE A 47 9.64 -69.43 21.49
CA ILE A 47 10.17 -68.22 20.84
C ILE A 47 9.12 -67.70 19.86
N LYS A 48 8.48 -66.58 20.22
CA LYS A 48 7.63 -65.79 19.31
C LYS A 48 8.46 -64.64 18.75
N GLY A 49 8.87 -64.77 17.50
CA GLY A 49 9.49 -63.68 16.75
C GLY A 49 8.51 -63.14 15.71
N LYS A 50 7.94 -61.95 15.94
CA LYS A 50 7.43 -61.13 14.84
C LYS A 50 8.64 -60.45 14.22
N LEU A 51 8.95 -60.73 12.96
CA LEU A 51 9.63 -59.73 12.15
C LEU A 51 8.63 -58.57 12.04
N SER A 52 8.81 -57.56 12.89
CA SER A 52 8.16 -56.28 12.67
C SER A 52 8.42 -55.88 11.24
N GLU A 53 7.36 -55.54 10.53
CA GLU A 53 7.40 -54.84 9.26
C GLU A 53 8.62 -53.93 9.25
N ILE A 54 9.64 -54.29 8.45
CA ILE A 54 10.69 -53.36 8.11
C ILE A 54 9.94 -52.22 7.45
N ASP A 55 9.84 -51.13 8.19
CA ASP A 55 9.29 -49.83 7.88
C ASP A 55 8.84 -49.71 6.41
N GLN A 56 7.58 -50.03 6.14
CA GLN A 56 6.85 -49.45 5.01
C GLN A 56 6.47 -48.00 5.36
N LYS A 57 7.41 -47.23 5.90
CA LYS A 57 7.35 -45.78 5.82
C LYS A 57 7.94 -45.39 4.47
N ASP A 58 7.01 -45.18 3.55
CA ASP A 58 7.04 -44.14 2.54
C ASP A 58 8.08 -44.29 1.41
N GLU A 59 7.96 -45.33 0.58
CA GLU A 59 8.30 -45.13 -0.84
C GLU A 59 7.34 -44.10 -1.40
N THR A 60 7.80 -42.85 -1.55
CA THR A 60 7.00 -41.77 -2.15
C THR A 60 6.61 -42.16 -3.58
N ILE A 61 5.49 -41.64 -4.10
CA ILE A 61 5.11 -41.80 -5.52
C ILE A 61 6.30 -41.45 -6.42
N PHE A 62 7.03 -40.40 -6.05
CA PHE A 62 8.25 -39.98 -6.71
C PHE A 62 9.30 -41.10 -6.77
N ASP A 63 9.59 -41.80 -5.66
CA ASP A 63 10.59 -42.89 -5.63
C ASP A 63 10.20 -44.08 -6.52
N LYS A 64 8.89 -44.33 -6.70
CA LYS A 64 8.37 -45.37 -7.62
C LYS A 64 8.52 -44.96 -9.09
N GLU A 65 8.35 -43.67 -9.38
CA GLU A 65 8.33 -43.11 -10.73
C GLU A 65 9.69 -42.58 -11.22
N ILE A 66 10.71 -42.47 -10.36
CA ILE A 66 12.06 -41.98 -10.71
C ILE A 66 12.60 -42.69 -11.97
N LYS A 67 12.40 -44.00 -12.11
CA LYS A 67 12.88 -44.76 -13.28
C LYS A 67 12.20 -44.31 -14.57
N GLU A 68 10.90 -44.06 -14.52
CA GLU A 68 10.12 -43.60 -15.66
C GLU A 68 10.52 -42.18 -16.03
N ILE A 69 10.68 -41.28 -15.05
CA ILE A 69 11.15 -39.91 -15.26
C ILE A 69 12.55 -39.92 -15.88
N ILE A 70 13.48 -40.73 -15.37
CA ILE A 70 14.82 -40.88 -15.96
C ILE A 70 14.72 -41.36 -17.40
N TYR A 71 13.89 -42.37 -17.66
CA TYR A 71 13.72 -42.90 -19.01
C TYR A 71 13.15 -41.85 -19.97
N LEU A 72 12.15 -41.08 -19.54
CA LEU A 72 11.55 -40.00 -20.32
C LEU A 72 12.58 -38.90 -20.62
N LEU A 73 13.29 -38.42 -19.59
CA LEU A 73 14.30 -37.37 -19.74
C LEU A 73 15.46 -37.83 -20.62
N TYR A 74 15.94 -39.06 -20.44
CA TYR A 74 16.95 -39.66 -21.30
C TYR A 74 16.49 -39.73 -22.76
N SER A 75 15.29 -40.26 -22.99
CA SER A 75 14.73 -40.47 -24.32
C SER A 75 14.41 -39.15 -25.04
N SER A 76 14.13 -38.08 -24.28
CA SER A 76 13.88 -36.74 -24.82
C SER A 76 15.13 -36.05 -25.40
N ASN A 77 16.34 -36.59 -25.14
CA ASN A 77 17.61 -36.07 -25.63
C ASN A 77 17.85 -34.57 -25.31
N VAL A 78 17.33 -34.07 -24.19
CA VAL A 78 17.50 -32.66 -23.77
C VAL A 78 18.82 -32.43 -23.02
N ASP A 79 19.43 -31.26 -23.20
CA ASP A 79 20.64 -30.85 -22.45
C ASP A 79 20.31 -30.16 -21.12
N TYR A 80 19.11 -29.59 -21.03
CA TYR A 80 18.67 -28.79 -19.90
C TYR A 80 17.25 -29.18 -19.50
N VAL A 81 17.00 -29.24 -18.20
CA VAL A 81 15.65 -29.32 -17.62
C VAL A 81 15.50 -28.11 -16.73
N VAL A 82 14.51 -27.26 -17.02
CA VAL A 82 14.25 -26.02 -16.27
C VAL A 82 13.05 -26.25 -15.37
N PHE A 83 13.23 -25.99 -14.08
CA PHE A 83 12.15 -26.03 -13.10
C PHE A 83 11.85 -24.60 -12.65
N ASP A 84 10.59 -24.20 -12.80
CA ASP A 84 10.05 -22.92 -12.36
C ASP A 84 9.03 -23.15 -11.23
N ASP A 85 8.80 -22.13 -10.40
CA ASP A 85 7.78 -22.13 -9.33
C ASP A 85 7.92 -23.26 -8.27
N LEU A 86 9.09 -23.90 -8.16
CA LEU A 86 9.33 -24.95 -7.15
C LEU A 86 9.40 -24.42 -5.72
N ASP A 87 9.72 -23.15 -5.55
CA ASP A 87 9.81 -22.46 -4.27
C ASP A 87 8.45 -22.31 -3.56
N ARG A 88 7.32 -22.44 -4.28
CA ARG A 88 5.96 -22.43 -3.70
C ARG A 88 5.75 -23.48 -2.61
N TYR A 89 6.47 -24.60 -2.69
CA TYR A 89 6.40 -25.67 -1.68
C TYR A 89 7.17 -25.35 -0.41
N LYS A 90 8.01 -24.29 -0.41
CA LYS A 90 8.87 -23.87 0.71
C LYS A 90 9.61 -25.04 1.39
N SER A 91 9.94 -26.07 0.63
CA SER A 91 10.54 -27.31 1.13
C SER A 91 11.84 -27.58 0.39
N ILE A 92 12.94 -27.63 1.16
CA ILE A 92 14.27 -27.97 0.67
C ILE A 92 14.34 -29.43 0.21
N GLU A 93 13.49 -30.31 0.77
CA GLU A 93 13.45 -31.75 0.44
C GLU A 93 13.15 -31.99 -1.06
N VAL A 94 12.34 -31.13 -1.68
CA VAL A 94 12.05 -31.20 -3.13
C VAL A 94 13.34 -31.03 -3.94
N PHE A 95 14.21 -30.11 -3.55
CA PHE A 95 15.49 -29.85 -4.23
C PHE A 95 16.49 -30.98 -3.99
N GLU A 96 16.50 -31.59 -2.80
CA GLU A 96 17.30 -32.79 -2.52
C GLU A 96 16.92 -33.95 -3.42
N LYS A 97 15.61 -34.22 -3.56
CA LYS A 97 15.09 -35.27 -4.46
C LYS A 97 15.39 -34.99 -5.93
N LEU A 98 15.28 -33.74 -6.38
CA LEU A 98 15.64 -33.37 -7.76
C LEU A 98 17.15 -33.47 -8.03
N LYS A 99 18.00 -33.16 -7.04
CA LYS A 99 19.46 -33.38 -7.13
C LYS A 99 19.79 -34.87 -7.25
N GLN A 100 19.12 -35.72 -6.47
CA GLN A 100 19.25 -37.18 -6.59
C GLN A 100 18.80 -37.68 -7.96
N LEU A 101 17.66 -37.19 -8.47
CA LEU A 101 17.17 -37.52 -9.81
C LEU A 101 18.18 -37.13 -10.90
N ASN A 102 18.75 -35.92 -10.84
CA ASN A 102 19.76 -35.48 -11.81
C ASN A 102 21.01 -36.37 -11.79
N TYR A 103 21.46 -36.77 -10.60
CA TYR A 103 22.59 -37.68 -10.44
C TYR A 103 22.31 -39.04 -11.09
N LEU A 104 21.12 -39.61 -10.85
CA LEU A 104 20.71 -40.89 -11.41
C LEU A 104 20.57 -40.82 -12.94
N LEU A 105 19.96 -39.75 -13.46
CA LEU A 105 19.84 -39.50 -14.90
C LEU A 105 21.22 -39.45 -15.57
N ASN A 106 22.14 -38.65 -15.04
CA ASN A 106 23.49 -38.51 -15.62
C ASN A 106 24.32 -39.79 -15.49
N SER A 107 24.14 -40.54 -14.41
CA SER A 107 24.73 -41.87 -14.26
C SER A 107 24.20 -42.83 -15.33
N TYR A 108 22.89 -42.83 -15.57
CA TYR A 108 22.25 -43.63 -16.60
C TYR A 108 22.77 -43.27 -18.00
N CYS A 109 22.85 -41.98 -18.35
CA CYS A 109 23.45 -41.50 -19.60
C CYS A 109 24.87 -42.06 -19.81
N LYS A 110 25.70 -42.01 -18.76
CA LYS A 110 27.07 -42.55 -18.77
C LYS A 110 27.09 -44.06 -19.00
N THR A 111 26.20 -44.84 -18.36
CA THR A 111 26.12 -46.29 -18.58
C THR A 111 25.74 -46.66 -20.02
N LYS A 112 24.93 -45.82 -20.68
CA LYS A 112 24.53 -45.98 -22.08
C LYS A 112 25.56 -45.42 -23.07
N LYS A 113 26.76 -45.03 -22.58
CA LYS A 113 27.86 -44.45 -23.37
C LYS A 113 27.48 -43.17 -24.12
N GLN A 114 26.48 -42.44 -23.62
CA GLN A 114 26.17 -41.11 -24.13
C GLN A 114 27.03 -40.10 -23.39
N ASN A 115 27.95 -39.44 -24.10
CA ASN A 115 28.87 -38.46 -23.52
C ASN A 115 28.17 -37.09 -23.34
N LYS A 116 27.05 -37.08 -22.62
CA LYS A 116 26.19 -35.92 -22.39
C LYS A 116 25.88 -35.80 -20.91
N VAL A 117 25.84 -34.55 -20.44
CA VAL A 117 25.45 -34.19 -19.07
C VAL A 117 24.19 -33.34 -19.15
N VAL A 118 23.10 -33.84 -18.58
CA VAL A 118 21.84 -33.12 -18.47
C VAL A 118 21.91 -32.22 -17.24
N LYS A 119 21.72 -30.91 -17.44
CA LYS A 119 21.79 -29.88 -16.39
C LYS A 119 20.40 -29.51 -15.92
N PHE A 120 20.17 -29.54 -14.62
CA PHE A 120 18.94 -29.03 -14.03
C PHE A 120 19.14 -27.55 -13.67
N ILE A 121 18.24 -26.70 -14.14
CA ILE A 121 18.21 -25.26 -13.86
C ILE A 121 16.98 -25.00 -13.00
N TYR A 122 17.17 -24.26 -11.90
CA TYR A 122 16.10 -23.95 -10.95
C TYR A 122 15.88 -22.44 -10.95
N MET A 123 14.63 -22.02 -11.19
CA MET A 123 14.17 -20.64 -11.01
C MET A 123 13.49 -20.59 -9.64
N VAL A 124 14.15 -19.93 -8.68
CA VAL A 124 13.73 -19.90 -7.27
C VAL A 124 13.85 -18.50 -6.70
N SER A 125 13.00 -18.18 -5.74
CA SER A 125 13.08 -16.97 -4.94
C SER A 125 14.31 -16.92 -4.03
N ASP A 126 14.76 -15.70 -3.70
CA ASP A 126 15.92 -15.48 -2.82
C ASP A 126 15.65 -15.91 -1.37
N ASP A 127 14.39 -15.99 -0.93
CA ASP A 127 13.97 -16.32 0.44
C ASP A 127 13.83 -17.82 0.70
N LEU A 128 14.07 -18.67 -0.30
CA LEU A 128 13.91 -20.12 -0.18
C LEU A 128 15.01 -20.81 0.66
N PHE A 129 16.24 -20.28 0.68
CA PHE A 129 17.38 -20.91 1.34
C PHE A 129 17.99 -20.02 2.43
N ASP A 130 18.27 -20.60 3.60
CA ASP A 130 19.17 -20.00 4.58
C ASP A 130 20.57 -19.81 3.95
N ASN A 131 21.27 -18.73 4.32
CA ASN A 131 22.56 -18.31 3.73
C ASN A 131 23.60 -19.45 3.60
N GLU A 132 23.65 -20.39 4.54
CA GLU A 132 24.60 -21.51 4.52
C GLU A 132 24.21 -22.68 3.62
N LYS A 133 22.91 -22.86 3.34
CA LYS A 133 22.40 -23.99 2.54
C LYS A 133 22.48 -23.67 1.05
N ARG A 134 22.29 -22.40 0.67
CA ARG A 134 22.24 -21.96 -0.74
C ARG A 134 23.46 -22.38 -1.55
N THR A 135 24.67 -22.27 -0.99
CA THR A 135 25.93 -22.63 -1.69
C THR A 135 26.23 -24.13 -1.70
N LYS A 136 25.55 -24.94 -0.89
CA LYS A 136 25.70 -26.41 -0.88
C LYS A 136 24.81 -27.09 -1.92
N PHE A 137 23.70 -26.45 -2.29
CA PHE A 137 22.73 -27.02 -3.22
C PHE A 137 23.12 -26.80 -4.68
N PHE A 138 23.52 -25.58 -5.04
CA PHE A 138 23.75 -25.17 -6.42
C PHE A 138 25.22 -25.07 -6.76
N ASP A 139 25.62 -25.68 -7.88
CA ASP A 139 26.97 -25.56 -8.41
C ASP A 139 27.25 -24.15 -8.98
N PHE A 140 26.19 -23.45 -9.42
CA PHE A 140 26.25 -22.10 -9.95
C PHE A 140 24.94 -21.37 -9.71
N ILE A 141 25.01 -20.08 -9.36
CA ILE A 141 23.85 -19.22 -9.08
C ILE A 141 23.94 -17.97 -9.95
N ILE A 142 22.91 -17.72 -10.74
CA ILE A 142 22.74 -16.46 -11.48
C ILE A 142 21.68 -15.65 -10.75
N THR A 143 22.06 -14.48 -10.24
CA THR A 143 21.09 -13.54 -9.67
C THR A 143 20.36 -12.83 -10.80
N VAL A 144 19.03 -12.94 -10.83
CA VAL A 144 18.17 -12.17 -11.74
C VAL A 144 17.86 -10.83 -11.09
N ILE A 145 18.34 -9.73 -11.68
CA ILE A 145 18.06 -8.39 -11.16
C ILE A 145 16.63 -8.01 -11.57
N PRO A 146 15.72 -7.70 -10.61
CA PRO A 146 14.38 -7.29 -10.95
C PRO A 146 14.41 -5.95 -11.70
N ILE A 147 13.60 -5.85 -12.76
CA ILE A 147 13.40 -4.58 -13.47
C ILE A 147 12.74 -3.61 -12.49
N LYS A 148 13.39 -2.47 -12.23
CA LYS A 148 12.79 -1.40 -11.44
C LYS A 148 11.90 -0.56 -12.34
N THR A 149 10.69 -0.27 -11.88
CA THR A 149 9.85 0.76 -12.50
C THR A 149 10.53 2.11 -12.34
N SER A 150 11.09 2.66 -13.42
CA SER A 150 11.60 4.03 -13.44
C SER A 150 10.73 4.91 -14.33
N LYS A 151 10.80 6.24 -14.11
CA LYS A 151 10.15 7.22 -14.98
C LYS A 151 10.58 7.05 -16.44
N SER A 152 11.87 6.79 -16.69
CA SER A 152 12.39 6.53 -18.05
C SER A 152 11.83 5.25 -18.66
N PHE A 153 11.70 4.18 -17.88
CA PHE A 153 11.17 2.90 -18.35
C PHE A 153 9.70 3.00 -18.76
N ILE A 154 8.84 3.63 -17.95
CA ILE A 154 7.43 3.83 -18.31
C ILE A 154 7.31 4.69 -19.56
N LYS A 155 8.08 5.80 -19.63
CA LYS A 155 8.09 6.68 -20.80
C LYS A 155 8.45 5.94 -22.08
N GLU A 156 9.48 5.09 -22.04
CA GLU A 156 9.88 4.28 -23.18
C GLU A 156 8.74 3.36 -23.66
N LYS A 157 8.08 2.67 -22.72
CA LYS A 157 6.98 1.73 -23.04
C LYS A 157 5.72 2.40 -23.57
N LEU A 158 5.30 3.52 -22.98
CA LEU A 158 4.13 4.25 -23.48
C LEU A 158 4.40 4.88 -24.86
N LYS A 159 5.62 5.41 -25.06
CA LYS A 159 6.02 5.94 -26.37
C LYS A 159 6.03 4.86 -27.45
N SER A 160 6.42 3.63 -27.12
CA SER A 160 6.45 2.52 -28.09
C SER A 160 5.07 2.11 -28.60
N ILE A 161 4.01 2.42 -27.84
CA ILE A 161 2.61 2.16 -28.23
C ILE A 161 1.87 3.43 -28.67
N GLY A 162 2.59 4.54 -28.85
CA GLY A 162 2.05 5.79 -29.40
C GLY A 162 1.02 6.48 -28.52
N ILE A 163 1.14 6.32 -27.19
CA ILE A 163 0.32 7.04 -26.21
C ILE A 163 1.01 8.35 -25.86
N ASP A 164 0.24 9.43 -25.93
CA ASP A 164 0.66 10.77 -25.51
C ASP A 164 0.23 11.00 -24.06
N TYR A 165 1.09 11.64 -23.27
CA TYR A 165 0.90 11.83 -21.83
C TYR A 165 1.68 13.04 -21.33
N ASP A 166 1.24 13.62 -20.22
CA ASP A 166 2.01 14.63 -19.48
C ASP A 166 2.88 13.99 -18.38
N ASP A 167 3.74 14.81 -17.76
CA ASP A 167 4.65 14.32 -16.71
C ASP A 167 3.91 13.93 -15.42
N ASP A 168 2.76 14.55 -15.14
CA ASP A 168 1.92 14.27 -13.97
C ASP A 168 1.27 12.89 -14.08
N TYR A 169 0.80 12.52 -15.26
CA TYR A 169 0.26 11.19 -15.56
C TYR A 169 1.29 10.09 -15.30
N ILE A 170 2.57 10.33 -15.64
CA ILE A 170 3.64 9.36 -15.37
C ILE A 170 3.88 9.18 -13.87
N ASP A 171 3.86 10.28 -13.11
CA ASP A 171 4.05 10.21 -11.67
C ASP A 171 2.85 9.51 -10.98
N ASN A 172 1.63 9.77 -11.47
CA ASN A 172 0.43 9.06 -11.07
C ASN A 172 0.51 7.55 -11.38
N LEU A 173 0.96 7.17 -12.58
CA LEU A 173 1.18 5.77 -12.94
C LEU A 173 2.21 5.08 -12.04
N LEU A 174 3.34 5.74 -11.76
CA LEU A 174 4.37 5.21 -10.87
C LEU A 174 3.84 4.96 -9.45
N SER A 175 2.90 5.77 -8.98
CA SER A 175 2.26 5.60 -7.68
C SER A 175 1.33 4.39 -7.60
N ILE A 176 0.78 3.96 -8.75
CA ILE A 176 -0.18 2.85 -8.85
C ILE A 176 0.50 1.52 -9.20
N ILE A 177 1.52 1.55 -10.07
CA ILE A 177 2.17 0.32 -10.56
C ILE A 177 3.10 -0.23 -9.47
N THR A 178 2.57 -1.16 -8.69
CA THR A 178 3.33 -1.90 -7.67
C THR A 178 4.18 -3.02 -8.28
N ASN A 179 3.75 -3.57 -9.42
CA ASN A 179 4.41 -4.67 -10.10
C ASN A 179 4.58 -4.37 -11.59
N VAL A 180 5.83 -4.28 -12.05
CA VAL A 180 6.19 -4.04 -13.45
C VAL A 180 5.55 -5.06 -14.40
N ARG A 181 5.36 -6.31 -13.95
CA ARG A 181 4.76 -7.38 -14.75
C ARG A 181 3.31 -7.07 -15.10
N ILE A 182 2.54 -6.49 -14.17
CA ILE A 182 1.15 -6.07 -14.42
C ILE A 182 1.14 -4.95 -15.47
N PHE A 183 2.03 -3.98 -15.35
CA PHE A 183 2.16 -2.90 -16.33
C PHE A 183 2.58 -3.42 -17.72
N LEU A 184 3.57 -4.31 -17.81
CA LEU A 184 3.98 -4.90 -19.09
C LEU A 184 2.87 -5.75 -19.71
N ASN A 185 2.09 -6.47 -18.91
CA ASN A 185 0.91 -7.17 -19.40
C ASN A 185 -0.14 -6.19 -19.95
N ALA A 186 -0.40 -5.07 -19.27
CA ALA A 186 -1.29 -4.03 -19.78
C ALA A 186 -0.80 -3.43 -21.12
N ILE A 187 0.51 -3.21 -21.28
CA ILE A 187 1.11 -2.77 -22.54
C ILE A 187 0.88 -3.80 -23.66
N ASN A 188 1.09 -5.09 -23.37
CA ASN A 188 0.88 -6.17 -24.33
C ASN A 188 -0.59 -6.30 -24.74
N ASP A 189 -1.50 -6.28 -23.75
CA ASP A 189 -2.95 -6.29 -23.97
C ASP A 189 -3.36 -5.09 -24.84
N TYR A 190 -2.84 -3.89 -24.55
CA TYR A 190 -3.12 -2.69 -25.35
C TYR A 190 -2.78 -2.89 -26.83
N VAL A 191 -1.62 -3.46 -27.15
CA VAL A 191 -1.23 -3.70 -28.56
C VAL A 191 -2.21 -4.63 -29.26
N VAL A 192 -2.82 -5.58 -28.55
CA VAL A 192 -3.84 -6.47 -29.10
C VAL A 192 -5.16 -5.73 -29.27
N TYR A 193 -5.65 -5.05 -28.23
CA TYR A 193 -6.94 -4.35 -28.26
C TYR A 193 -6.95 -3.15 -29.21
N GLU A 194 -5.85 -2.40 -29.35
CA GLU A 194 -5.74 -1.31 -30.33
C GLU A 194 -5.94 -1.85 -31.75
N LYS A 195 -5.34 -3.00 -32.09
CA LYS A 195 -5.52 -3.64 -33.40
C LYS A 195 -6.97 -4.06 -33.63
N LEU A 196 -7.63 -4.65 -32.63
CA LEU A 196 -9.02 -5.06 -32.72
C LEU A 196 -9.97 -3.86 -32.86
N ALA A 197 -9.74 -2.79 -32.10
CA ALA A 197 -10.54 -1.58 -32.17
C ALA A 197 -10.42 -0.88 -33.54
N LEU A 198 -9.22 -0.86 -34.12
CA LEU A 198 -8.98 -0.35 -35.48
C LEU A 198 -9.70 -1.18 -36.57
N GLN A 199 -9.80 -2.51 -36.39
CA GLN A 199 -10.51 -3.39 -37.31
C GLN A 199 -12.02 -3.18 -37.28
N ASN A 200 -12.59 -2.86 -36.12
CA ASN A 200 -14.04 -2.62 -35.95
C ASN A 200 -14.49 -1.22 -36.44
N HIS A 201 -13.72 -0.55 -37.31
CA HIS A 201 -13.99 0.78 -37.88
C HIS A 201 -14.27 1.90 -36.86
N SER A 202 -13.86 1.69 -35.61
CA SER A 202 -13.82 2.72 -34.58
C SER A 202 -12.57 3.57 -34.76
N LEU A 203 -12.75 4.87 -34.99
CA LEU A 203 -11.64 5.81 -35.18
C LEU A 203 -10.95 6.13 -33.84
N ILE A 204 -10.18 5.18 -33.29
CA ILE A 204 -9.17 5.47 -32.26
C ILE A 204 -7.96 6.14 -32.93
N THR A 205 -8.18 7.34 -33.47
CA THR A 205 -7.16 8.15 -34.13
C THR A 205 -6.69 9.31 -33.25
N LYS A 206 -7.52 9.75 -32.30
CA LYS A 206 -7.19 10.81 -31.34
C LYS A 206 -6.33 10.25 -30.20
N SER A 207 -5.29 10.99 -29.82
CA SER A 207 -4.39 10.65 -28.71
C SER A 207 -5.16 10.41 -27.40
N SER A 208 -6.16 11.24 -27.09
CA SER A 208 -7.00 11.08 -25.90
C SER A 208 -7.76 9.75 -25.87
N LYS A 209 -8.26 9.28 -27.03
CA LYS A 209 -8.95 7.97 -27.09
C LYS A 209 -7.99 6.80 -26.92
N LYS A 210 -6.75 6.91 -27.39
CA LYS A 210 -5.69 5.91 -27.14
C LYS A 210 -5.35 5.83 -25.65
N LEU A 211 -5.19 6.99 -25.00
CA LEU A 211 -4.92 7.06 -23.57
C LEU A 211 -6.07 6.45 -22.76
N ASN A 212 -7.32 6.77 -23.07
CA ASN A 212 -8.47 6.18 -22.39
C ASN A 212 -8.57 4.66 -22.60
N LEU A 213 -8.32 4.16 -23.83
CA LEU A 213 -8.27 2.72 -24.10
C LEU A 213 -7.17 2.05 -23.25
N PHE A 214 -5.99 2.66 -23.17
CA PHE A 214 -4.93 2.16 -22.33
C PHE A 214 -5.31 2.15 -20.86
N ASN A 215 -5.94 3.21 -20.35
CA ASN A 215 -6.31 3.29 -18.95
C ASN A 215 -7.32 2.20 -18.55
N ILE A 216 -8.29 1.89 -19.40
CA ILE A 216 -9.24 0.81 -19.12
C ILE A 216 -8.57 -0.58 -19.16
N ILE A 217 -7.58 -0.78 -20.02
CA ILE A 217 -6.79 -2.03 -20.08
C ILE A 217 -5.85 -2.15 -18.88
N LEU A 218 -5.27 -1.02 -18.45
CA LEU A 218 -4.48 -0.94 -17.24
C LEU A 218 -5.36 -1.27 -16.02
N PHE A 219 -6.57 -0.73 -15.94
CA PHE A 219 -7.54 -1.06 -14.91
C PHE A 219 -7.88 -2.56 -14.90
N LYS A 220 -8.16 -3.17 -16.06
CA LYS A 220 -8.37 -4.63 -16.21
C LYS A 220 -7.21 -5.42 -15.60
N ASN A 221 -5.97 -4.99 -15.84
CA ASN A 221 -4.78 -5.71 -15.36
C ASN A 221 -4.49 -5.46 -13.86
N LEU A 222 -4.82 -4.27 -13.35
CA LEU A 222 -4.64 -3.90 -11.94
C LEU A 222 -5.71 -4.51 -11.04
N LEU A 223 -6.96 -4.54 -11.49
CA LEU A 223 -8.13 -4.98 -10.74
C LEU A 223 -9.03 -5.90 -11.60
N PRO A 224 -8.59 -7.14 -11.93
CA PRO A 224 -9.34 -8.04 -12.79
C PRO A 224 -10.77 -8.33 -12.30
N ASP A 225 -10.93 -8.60 -11.00
CA ASP A 225 -12.23 -8.89 -10.40
C ASP A 225 -13.21 -7.71 -10.52
N GLU A 226 -12.70 -6.48 -10.29
CA GLU A 226 -13.51 -5.26 -10.38
C GLU A 226 -13.86 -4.94 -11.84
N PHE A 227 -12.96 -5.27 -12.77
CA PHE A 227 -13.22 -5.14 -14.20
C PHE A 227 -14.32 -6.09 -14.67
N GLU A 228 -14.31 -7.35 -14.21
CA GLU A 228 -15.39 -8.31 -14.48
C GLU A 228 -16.74 -7.83 -13.91
N LEU A 229 -16.73 -7.29 -12.69
CA LEU A 229 -17.94 -6.70 -12.09
C LEU A 229 -18.46 -5.53 -12.93
N LEU A 230 -17.56 -4.64 -13.39
CA LEU A 230 -17.90 -3.49 -14.22
C LEU A 230 -18.53 -3.92 -15.55
N GLN A 231 -18.01 -4.96 -16.22
CA GLN A 231 -18.62 -5.53 -17.43
C GLN A 231 -20.04 -6.05 -17.19
N ASN A 232 -20.29 -6.58 -15.99
CA ASN A 232 -21.59 -7.07 -15.57
C ASN A 232 -22.51 -5.98 -14.98
N ASN A 233 -22.16 -4.70 -15.13
CA ASN A 233 -22.89 -3.55 -14.55
C ASN A 233 -23.06 -3.66 -13.02
N THR A 234 -21.99 -4.08 -12.33
CA THR A 234 -21.94 -4.22 -10.87
C THR A 234 -20.57 -3.82 -10.34
N GLY A 235 -20.40 -3.83 -9.02
CA GLY A 235 -19.12 -3.49 -8.39
C GLY A 235 -18.98 -2.01 -8.06
N THR A 236 -17.90 -1.70 -7.34
CA THR A 236 -17.58 -0.38 -6.82
C THR A 236 -17.43 0.67 -7.92
N VAL A 237 -16.67 0.36 -8.97
CA VAL A 237 -16.41 1.27 -10.10
C VAL A 237 -17.70 1.55 -10.85
N PHE A 238 -18.53 0.52 -11.08
CA PHE A 238 -19.83 0.70 -11.70
C PHE A 238 -20.71 1.61 -10.84
N PHE A 239 -20.87 1.33 -9.55
CA PHE A 239 -21.73 2.14 -8.67
C PHE A 239 -21.24 3.59 -8.55
N LEU A 240 -19.93 3.83 -8.61
CA LEU A 240 -19.37 5.19 -8.67
C LEU A 240 -19.79 5.93 -9.93
N LEU A 241 -19.81 5.26 -11.08
CA LEU A 241 -20.14 5.87 -12.37
C LEU A 241 -21.66 5.93 -12.62
N ASP A 242 -22.41 4.97 -12.07
CA ASP A 242 -23.85 4.79 -12.31
C ASP A 242 -24.73 5.59 -11.36
N LYS A 243 -24.29 5.79 -10.09
CA LYS A 243 -25.07 6.51 -9.07
C LYS A 243 -25.67 7.83 -9.57
N GLY A 244 -24.98 8.48 -10.49
CA GLY A 244 -25.49 9.64 -11.18
C GLY A 244 -24.70 10.89 -10.83
N LYS A 245 -24.50 11.71 -11.86
CA LYS A 245 -23.81 12.99 -11.77
C LYS A 245 -24.60 13.99 -10.90
N GLU A 246 -25.92 13.87 -10.87
CA GLU A 246 -26.80 14.81 -10.15
C GLU A 246 -26.70 14.68 -8.62
N GLU A 247 -26.64 13.46 -8.07
CA GLU A 247 -26.43 13.24 -6.64
C GLU A 247 -25.10 13.82 -6.17
N TYR A 248 -24.02 13.56 -6.92
CA TYR A 248 -22.71 14.11 -6.62
C TYR A 248 -22.70 15.63 -6.68
N ARG A 249 -23.34 16.24 -7.70
CA ARG A 249 -23.50 17.70 -7.75
C ARG A 249 -24.22 18.24 -6.53
N LYS A 250 -25.32 17.62 -6.11
CA LYS A 250 -26.06 18.06 -4.92
C LYS A 250 -25.18 18.06 -3.67
N TRP A 251 -24.41 17.00 -3.45
CA TRP A 251 -23.50 16.92 -2.32
C TRP A 251 -22.36 17.93 -2.42
N THR A 252 -21.74 18.05 -3.60
CA THR A 252 -20.68 19.04 -3.88
C THR A 252 -21.16 20.47 -3.62
N LEU A 253 -22.36 20.83 -4.09
CA LEU A 253 -22.94 22.16 -3.87
C LEU A 253 -23.14 22.43 -2.37
N ASN A 254 -23.68 21.48 -1.61
CA ASN A 254 -23.83 21.61 -0.16
C ASN A 254 -22.47 21.78 0.55
N ILE A 255 -21.48 20.96 0.20
CA ILE A 255 -20.12 21.04 0.77
C ILE A 255 -19.49 22.40 0.47
N LEU A 256 -19.57 22.87 -0.78
CA LEU A 256 -19.00 24.16 -1.19
C LEU A 256 -19.70 25.33 -0.48
N GLN A 257 -21.03 25.30 -0.36
CA GLN A 257 -21.79 26.32 0.36
C GLN A 257 -21.41 26.39 1.85
N GLU A 258 -21.34 25.24 2.53
CA GLU A 258 -20.93 25.18 3.93
C GLU A 258 -19.47 25.62 4.12
N LYS A 259 -18.58 25.23 3.21
CA LYS A 259 -17.18 25.65 3.22
C LYS A 259 -17.05 27.17 3.03
N ILE A 260 -17.80 27.75 2.10
CA ILE A 260 -17.82 29.21 1.87
C ILE A 260 -18.33 29.93 3.13
N ALA A 261 -19.42 29.46 3.74
CA ALA A 261 -19.97 30.05 4.97
C ALA A 261 -18.96 30.02 6.13
N LYS A 262 -18.29 28.88 6.35
CA LYS A 262 -17.24 28.74 7.37
C LYS A 262 -16.06 29.69 7.11
N ILE A 263 -15.62 29.81 5.86
CA ILE A 263 -14.54 30.74 5.49
C ILE A 263 -14.97 32.19 5.67
N GLU A 264 -16.21 32.55 5.34
CA GLU A 264 -16.75 33.89 5.57
C GLU A 264 -16.77 34.26 7.06
N GLU A 265 -17.25 33.35 7.90
CA GLU A 265 -17.24 33.50 9.35
C GLU A 265 -15.81 33.68 9.88
N GLU A 266 -14.86 32.86 9.40
CA GLU A 266 -13.45 32.95 9.80
C GLU A 266 -12.81 34.26 9.34
N ILE A 267 -13.12 34.75 8.13
CA ILE A 267 -12.67 36.06 7.65
C ILE A 267 -13.23 37.17 8.53
N VAL A 268 -14.53 37.13 8.85
CA VAL A 268 -15.17 38.14 9.72
C VAL A 268 -14.53 38.12 11.10
N TYR A 269 -14.35 36.94 11.70
CA TYR A 269 -13.69 36.78 12.99
C TYR A 269 -12.24 37.30 12.98
N THR A 270 -11.42 36.89 12.00
CA THR A 270 -10.03 37.37 11.90
C THR A 270 -9.98 38.87 11.57
N SER A 271 -10.91 39.40 10.79
CA SER A 271 -11.02 40.84 10.51
C SER A 271 -11.41 41.63 11.76
N HIS A 272 -12.31 41.10 12.59
CA HIS A 272 -12.64 41.64 13.91
C HIS A 272 -11.45 41.57 14.85
N LYS A 273 -10.69 40.46 14.85
CA LYS A 273 -9.46 40.33 15.64
C LYS A 273 -8.39 41.35 15.22
N LEU A 274 -8.27 41.64 13.93
CA LEU A 274 -7.35 42.64 13.38
C LEU A 274 -7.78 44.09 13.65
N SER A 275 -9.08 44.38 13.51
CA SER A 275 -9.66 45.71 13.77
C SER A 275 -9.85 45.98 15.27
N GLY A 276 -9.96 44.92 16.07
CA GLY A 276 -9.95 44.92 17.51
C GLY A 276 -8.59 45.32 18.04
N GLU A 277 -8.40 46.63 18.16
CA GLU A 277 -7.38 47.29 19.00
C GLU A 277 -7.04 46.51 20.29
N GLY A 278 -8.05 45.89 20.92
CA GLY A 278 -7.90 45.02 22.10
C GLY A 278 -6.84 43.92 21.99
N TYR A 279 -6.63 43.31 20.82
CA TYR A 279 -5.62 42.24 20.66
C TYR A 279 -4.19 42.80 20.62
N LYS A 280 -4.00 43.99 20.04
CA LYS A 280 -2.73 44.73 20.15
C LYS A 280 -2.49 45.16 21.59
N HIS A 281 -3.52 45.62 22.29
CA HIS A 281 -3.45 45.98 23.70
C HIS A 281 -3.16 44.79 24.61
N GLU A 282 -3.68 43.61 24.30
CA GLU A 282 -3.39 42.36 25.02
C GLU A 282 -1.91 42.00 24.92
N LEU A 283 -1.34 42.04 23.70
CA LEU A 283 0.10 41.83 23.52
C LEU A 283 0.93 42.90 24.23
N ILE A 284 0.53 44.17 24.14
CA ILE A 284 1.19 45.28 24.83
C ILE A 284 1.19 45.04 26.34
N VAL A 285 0.05 44.68 26.94
CA VAL A 285 -0.07 44.44 28.39
C VAL A 285 0.75 43.24 28.83
N ARG A 286 0.80 42.17 28.02
CA ARG A 286 1.62 40.98 28.31
C ARG A 286 3.12 41.25 28.27
N GLU A 287 3.57 42.08 27.33
CA GLU A 287 5.00 42.31 27.08
C GLU A 287 5.58 43.46 27.92
N LEU A 288 4.73 44.42 28.36
CA LEU A 288 5.14 45.55 29.20
C LEU A 288 5.11 45.20 30.71
N THR A 289 6.09 44.44 31.17
CA THR A 289 6.19 44.05 32.58
C THR A 289 6.56 45.18 33.54
N ASN A 290 7.00 46.34 33.02
CA ASN A 290 7.30 47.52 33.83
C ASN A 290 6.04 48.37 34.12
N VAL A 291 4.91 48.10 33.47
CA VAL A 291 3.64 48.81 33.68
C VAL A 291 2.76 48.02 34.65
N LEU A 292 2.59 48.57 35.84
CA LEU A 292 1.88 47.93 36.96
C LEU A 292 0.36 48.08 36.87
N SER A 293 -0.13 49.26 36.52
CA SER A 293 -1.56 49.53 36.30
C SER A 293 -1.78 50.68 35.33
N ILE A 294 -2.92 50.66 34.66
CA ILE A 294 -3.42 51.71 33.76
C ILE A 294 -4.86 51.96 34.17
N ASN A 295 -5.13 53.10 34.81
CA ASN A 295 -6.42 53.39 35.42
C ASN A 295 -7.00 54.69 34.85
N ASP A 296 -8.32 54.76 34.66
CA ASP A 296 -9.04 55.98 34.25
C ASP A 296 -10.17 56.30 35.23
N SER A 297 -11.02 57.28 34.92
CA SER A 297 -12.14 57.66 35.78
C SER A 297 -13.22 56.58 35.92
N LYS A 298 -13.19 55.53 35.09
CA LYS A 298 -14.20 54.46 35.03
C LYS A 298 -13.67 53.12 35.54
N SER A 299 -12.36 52.96 35.74
CA SER A 299 -11.75 51.71 36.17
C SER A 299 -10.50 51.97 37.01
N SER A 300 -10.44 51.36 38.18
CA SER A 300 -9.32 51.46 39.11
C SER A 300 -8.92 50.09 39.64
N ASP A 301 -7.67 49.69 39.42
CA ASP A 301 -7.08 48.51 40.03
C ASP A 301 -6.37 48.86 41.36
N VAL A 302 -6.44 47.95 42.34
CA VAL A 302 -5.60 47.97 43.55
C VAL A 302 -4.34 47.15 43.27
N VAL A 303 -3.17 47.82 43.27
CA VAL A 303 -1.87 47.19 42.98
C VAL A 303 -1.31 46.52 44.24
N ASP A 304 -0.97 45.25 44.14
CA ASP A 304 -0.21 44.52 45.17
C ASP A 304 1.26 44.43 44.75
N LEU A 305 2.18 44.94 45.59
CA LEU A 305 3.57 45.23 45.22
C LEU A 305 4.54 44.05 45.44
N GLY A 306 4.04 42.81 45.41
CA GLY A 306 4.76 41.63 45.93
C GLY A 306 5.20 40.53 44.95
N LEU A 307 5.39 40.77 43.64
CA LEU A 307 5.78 39.71 42.67
C LEU A 307 6.91 40.13 41.73
N SER A 308 7.74 39.16 41.30
CA SER A 308 8.85 39.36 40.36
C SER A 308 8.41 39.38 38.89
N GLY A 309 9.18 40.03 38.01
CA GLY A 309 8.82 40.22 36.60
C GLY A 309 8.73 38.95 35.73
N GLU A 310 9.37 37.85 36.14
CA GLU A 310 9.28 36.54 35.45
C GLU A 310 8.01 35.76 35.83
N GLU A 311 7.52 35.92 37.07
CA GLU A 311 6.28 35.29 37.55
C GLU A 311 5.02 35.88 36.90
N ILE A 312 5.09 37.14 36.45
CA ILE A 312 3.99 37.84 35.76
C ILE A 312 3.86 37.37 34.30
N LYS A 313 4.97 37.09 33.61
CA LYS A 313 4.96 36.68 32.18
C LYS A 313 4.38 35.29 31.93
N ASN A 314 4.42 34.40 32.92
CA ASN A 314 4.02 33.00 32.79
C ASN A 314 2.62 32.69 33.37
N LYS A 315 1.89 33.69 33.88
CA LYS A 315 0.52 33.52 34.39
C LYS A 315 -0.54 33.73 33.30
N PRO A 316 -1.69 33.02 33.35
CA PRO A 316 -2.83 33.30 32.47
C PRO A 316 -3.38 34.71 32.71
N LEU A 317 -4.00 35.33 31.70
CA LEU A 317 -4.56 36.69 31.81
C LEU A 317 -5.52 36.81 33.01
N GLU A 318 -5.16 37.63 33.99
CA GLU A 318 -5.99 37.92 35.17
C GLU A 318 -6.93 39.12 34.91
N THR A 319 -7.98 39.31 35.74
CA THR A 319 -8.95 40.41 35.63
C THR A 319 -8.31 41.81 35.61
N ARG A 320 -7.12 41.96 36.22
CA ARG A 320 -6.33 43.20 36.24
C ARG A 320 -5.72 43.54 34.88
N ASP A 321 -5.29 42.53 34.12
CA ASP A 321 -4.79 42.75 32.76
C ASP A 321 -5.92 43.09 31.80
N GLN A 322 -7.13 42.57 32.05
CA GLN A 322 -8.33 42.99 31.36
C GLN A 322 -8.68 44.47 31.64
N THR A 323 -8.48 44.98 32.86
CA THR A 323 -8.64 46.42 33.16
C THR A 323 -7.69 47.26 32.32
N LYS A 324 -6.39 46.91 32.27
CA LYS A 324 -5.39 47.62 31.46
C LYS A 324 -5.76 47.62 29.97
N ILE A 325 -6.16 46.46 29.43
CA ILE A 325 -6.60 46.32 28.03
C ILE A 325 -7.81 47.21 27.75
N ASN A 326 -8.80 47.21 28.65
CA ASN A 326 -10.01 48.01 28.50
C ASN A 326 -9.73 49.52 28.56
N VAL A 327 -8.84 49.95 29.47
CA VAL A 327 -8.44 51.36 29.58
C VAL A 327 -7.65 51.80 28.36
N LEU A 328 -6.68 50.99 27.89
CA LEU A 328 -5.96 51.26 26.65
C LEU A 328 -6.89 51.34 25.44
N GLY A 329 -7.88 50.45 25.36
CA GLY A 329 -8.92 50.50 24.33
C GLY A 329 -9.71 51.81 24.36
N ARG A 330 -10.11 52.30 25.54
CA ARG A 330 -10.79 53.59 25.69
C ARG A 330 -9.88 54.78 25.32
N MET A 331 -8.63 54.75 25.75
CA MET A 331 -7.62 55.76 25.37
C MET A 331 -7.40 55.81 23.87
N TYR A 332 -7.46 54.66 23.19
CA TYR A 332 -7.38 54.63 21.74
C TYR A 332 -8.59 55.28 21.06
N MET A 333 -9.80 54.95 21.53
CA MET A 333 -11.05 55.46 20.96
C MET A 333 -11.22 56.97 21.20
N ASP A 334 -10.76 57.49 22.35
CA ASP A 334 -10.67 58.92 22.64
C ASP A 334 -9.21 59.31 22.93
N LYS A 335 -8.50 59.72 21.88
CA LYS A 335 -7.07 60.09 21.93
C LYS A 335 -6.75 61.24 22.88
N LYS A 336 -7.75 62.04 23.29
CA LYS A 336 -7.56 63.14 24.25
C LYS A 336 -7.72 62.69 25.70
N SER A 337 -8.33 61.53 25.93
CA SER A 337 -8.48 60.96 27.27
C SER A 337 -7.12 60.61 27.86
N LYS A 338 -6.99 60.83 29.17
CA LYS A 338 -5.77 60.54 29.92
C LYS A 338 -6.04 59.43 30.92
N ALA A 339 -5.16 58.43 30.96
CA ALA A 339 -5.13 57.44 32.01
C ALA A 339 -3.93 57.66 32.92
N ILE A 340 -4.11 57.31 34.19
CA ILE A 340 -3.04 57.31 35.16
C ILE A 340 -2.33 55.96 35.09
N VAL A 341 -1.05 55.99 34.72
CA VAL A 341 -0.20 54.80 34.59
C VAL A 341 0.76 54.76 35.76
N GLN A 342 0.82 53.60 36.42
CA GLN A 342 1.84 53.29 37.43
C GLN A 342 2.88 52.37 36.82
N TYR A 343 4.15 52.73 36.91
CA TYR A 343 5.23 51.98 36.26
C TYR A 343 6.57 52.12 37.00
N PHE A 344 7.45 51.15 36.79
CA PHE A 344 8.83 51.19 37.28
C PHE A 344 9.74 52.00 36.35
N ILE A 345 10.61 52.82 36.92
CA ILE A 345 11.59 53.64 36.18
C ILE A 345 12.82 52.80 35.76
N ASP A 346 13.25 51.88 36.63
CA ASP A 346 14.43 51.03 36.45
C ASP A 346 14.17 49.66 37.11
N ALA A 347 14.70 48.59 36.52
CA ALA A 347 14.65 47.23 37.06
C ALA A 347 15.54 47.07 38.31
N ILE A 348 16.54 47.93 38.47
CA ILE A 348 17.57 47.83 39.52
C ILE A 348 17.14 48.56 40.80
N THR A 349 16.31 49.60 40.70
CA THR A 349 15.75 50.32 41.85
C THR A 349 14.27 50.63 41.60
N PRO A 350 13.33 49.84 42.16
CA PRO A 350 11.92 49.93 41.82
C PRO A 350 11.25 51.15 42.47
N MET A 351 11.58 52.35 41.99
CA MET A 351 10.80 53.55 42.25
C MET A 351 9.56 53.54 41.35
N VAL A 352 8.38 53.46 41.96
CA VAL A 352 7.10 53.53 41.25
C VAL A 352 6.78 54.98 40.94
N LYS A 353 6.63 55.31 39.65
CA LYS A 353 6.09 56.59 39.20
C LYS A 353 4.63 56.45 38.81
N LYS A 354 3.87 57.50 39.09
CA LYS A 354 2.48 57.65 38.69
C LYS A 354 2.37 58.89 37.81
N HIS A 355 1.97 58.73 36.56
CA HIS A 355 1.85 59.83 35.62
C HIS A 355 0.61 59.69 34.73
N GLN A 356 0.07 60.80 34.24
CA GLN A 356 -1.05 60.80 33.32
C GLN A 356 -0.53 60.82 31.88
N PHE A 357 -0.97 59.85 31.08
CA PHE A 357 -0.63 59.78 29.66
C PHE A 357 -1.90 59.75 28.82
N THR A 358 -1.87 60.42 27.68
CA THR A 358 -2.72 60.12 26.52
C THR A 358 -2.25 58.83 25.84
N TYR A 359 -3.05 58.29 24.91
CA TYR A 359 -2.67 57.09 24.16
C TYR A 359 -1.34 57.23 23.42
N ASP A 360 -1.17 58.33 22.69
CA ASP A 360 0.01 58.52 21.85
C ASP A 360 1.27 58.78 22.70
N GLU A 361 1.12 59.44 23.86
CA GLU A 361 2.20 59.61 24.84
C GLU A 361 2.60 58.26 25.45
N PHE A 362 1.64 57.44 25.87
CA PHE A 362 1.89 56.09 26.38
C PHE A 362 2.61 55.25 25.32
N PHE A 363 2.09 55.23 24.09
CA PHE A 363 2.69 54.46 23.00
C PHE A 363 4.11 54.92 22.69
N LYS A 364 4.36 56.23 22.66
CA LYS A 364 5.70 56.80 22.42
C LYS A 364 6.70 56.42 23.50
N ILE A 365 6.28 56.37 24.76
CA ILE A 365 7.18 56.14 25.91
C ILE A 365 7.44 54.65 26.12
N PHE A 366 6.39 53.82 26.12
CA PHE A 366 6.49 52.42 26.52
C PHE A 366 6.68 51.46 25.34
N ILE A 367 6.22 51.83 24.13
CA ILE A 367 6.16 50.90 22.99
C ILE A 367 7.15 51.30 21.89
N LYS A 368 7.16 52.56 21.45
CA LYS A 368 7.94 53.02 20.27
C LYS A 368 9.44 52.73 20.37
N ASN A 369 9.99 52.77 21.58
CA ASN A 369 11.41 52.53 21.83
C ASN A 369 11.76 51.05 22.11
N ASN A 370 10.76 50.18 22.26
CA ASN A 370 10.93 48.74 22.41
C ASN A 370 10.89 48.08 21.02
N LYS A 371 12.05 47.99 20.36
CA LYS A 371 12.17 47.46 19.00
C LYS A 371 11.61 46.03 18.87
N GLU A 372 11.87 45.17 19.86
CA GLU A 372 11.38 43.80 19.87
C GLU A 372 9.84 43.74 19.91
N LEU A 373 9.20 44.53 20.77
CA LEU A 373 7.73 44.60 20.86
C LEU A 373 7.10 45.18 19.59
N VAL A 374 7.71 46.21 19.01
CA VAL A 374 7.25 46.81 17.73
C VAL A 374 7.35 45.79 16.59
N ASP A 375 8.44 45.03 16.52
CA ASP A 375 8.62 43.98 15.51
C ASP A 375 7.62 42.83 15.71
N LYS A 376 7.35 42.42 16.96
CA LYS A 376 6.30 41.44 17.30
C LYS A 376 4.91 41.92 16.87
N LEU A 377 4.54 43.18 17.14
CA LEU A 377 3.25 43.77 16.74
C LEU A 377 3.09 43.84 15.21
N LYS A 378 4.15 44.23 14.49
CA LYS A 378 4.15 44.25 13.01
C LYS A 378 4.02 42.85 12.42
N LYS A 379 4.80 41.89 12.92
CA LYS A 379 4.75 40.50 12.47
C LYS A 379 3.35 39.91 12.67
N LEU A 380 2.76 40.09 13.85
CA LEU A 380 1.42 39.62 14.17
C LEU A 380 0.35 40.18 13.21
N THR A 381 0.44 41.47 12.89
CA THR A 381 -0.45 42.12 11.93
C THR A 381 -0.29 41.50 10.53
N SER A 382 0.96 41.34 10.07
CA SER A 382 1.29 40.71 8.80
C SER A 382 0.80 39.26 8.70
N ASP A 383 0.96 38.46 9.77
CA ASP A 383 0.56 37.05 9.81
C ASP A 383 -0.97 36.90 9.67
N GLU A 384 -1.74 37.72 10.38
CA GLU A 384 -3.21 37.72 10.31
C GLU A 384 -3.72 38.28 8.96
N GLU A 385 -3.08 39.32 8.40
CA GLU A 385 -3.38 39.81 7.04
C GLU A 385 -3.11 38.74 5.97
N ASN A 386 -1.99 38.02 6.09
CA ASN A 386 -1.66 36.89 5.22
C ASN A 386 -2.68 35.76 5.37
N LYS A 387 -3.14 35.47 6.60
CA LYS A 387 -4.20 34.51 6.86
C LYS A 387 -5.49 34.88 6.14
N ILE A 388 -5.96 36.13 6.28
CA ILE A 388 -7.15 36.62 5.56
C ILE A 388 -6.96 36.51 4.04
N LYS A 389 -5.78 36.89 3.52
CA LYS A 389 -5.49 36.80 2.09
C LYS A 389 -5.61 35.35 1.59
N LYS A 390 -5.06 34.39 2.34
CA LYS A 390 -5.17 32.96 2.03
C LYS A 390 -6.62 32.48 2.06
N LEU A 391 -7.37 32.85 3.11
CA LEU A 391 -8.80 32.52 3.24
C LEU A 391 -9.62 33.08 2.08
N LYS A 392 -9.40 34.33 1.67
CA LYS A 392 -10.06 34.95 0.51
C LYS A 392 -9.75 34.22 -0.79
N MET A 393 -8.51 33.75 -0.97
CA MET A 393 -8.11 32.97 -2.14
C MET A 393 -8.83 31.62 -2.17
N THR A 394 -8.83 30.87 -1.06
CA THR A 394 -9.56 29.60 -0.95
C THR A 394 -11.07 29.77 -1.11
N LYS A 395 -11.63 30.87 -0.60
CA LYS A 395 -13.05 31.23 -0.82
C LYS A 395 -13.33 31.42 -2.31
N LYS A 396 -12.47 32.18 -3.00
CA LYS A 396 -12.59 32.41 -4.44
C LYS A 396 -12.60 31.09 -5.21
N ASP A 397 -11.64 30.20 -4.95
CA ASP A 397 -11.57 28.89 -5.60
C ASP A 397 -12.84 28.06 -5.34
N SER A 398 -13.37 28.11 -4.12
CA SER A 398 -14.61 27.40 -3.75
C SER A 398 -15.85 27.99 -4.45
N VAL A 399 -15.90 29.31 -4.65
CA VAL A 399 -16.96 30.00 -5.39
C VAL A 399 -16.88 29.69 -6.88
N ASP A 400 -15.68 29.70 -7.46
CA ASP A 400 -15.46 29.36 -8.87
C ASP A 400 -15.92 27.91 -9.14
N ASN A 401 -15.56 26.97 -8.26
CA ASN A 401 -16.05 25.59 -8.28
C ASN A 401 -17.57 25.47 -8.12
N LEU A 402 -18.20 26.35 -7.34
CA LEU A 402 -19.65 26.35 -7.15
C LEU A 402 -20.37 26.74 -8.45
N TYR A 403 -19.83 27.72 -9.19
CA TYR A 403 -20.39 28.15 -10.48
C TYR A 403 -20.16 27.13 -11.60
N SER A 404 -19.02 26.43 -11.61
CA SER A 404 -18.70 25.42 -12.63
C SER A 404 -19.19 24.01 -12.28
N CYS A 405 -19.82 23.80 -11.12
CA CYS A 405 -20.23 22.49 -10.61
C CYS A 405 -21.11 21.69 -11.59
N ASN A 406 -21.89 22.37 -12.42
CA ASN A 406 -22.74 21.71 -13.42
C ASN A 406 -21.92 21.06 -14.55
N ASP A 407 -20.76 21.61 -14.89
CA ASP A 407 -19.95 21.15 -16.02
C ASP A 407 -18.85 20.17 -15.59
N MET A 408 -18.58 20.05 -14.28
CA MET A 408 -17.57 19.13 -13.73
C MET A 408 -17.86 17.67 -14.06
N SER A 409 -16.82 16.91 -14.38
CA SER A 409 -16.82 15.44 -14.49
C SER A 409 -17.11 14.75 -13.15
N ILE A 410 -17.48 13.48 -13.18
CA ILE A 410 -17.61 12.65 -11.97
C ILE A 410 -16.31 12.66 -11.16
N ASN A 411 -15.16 12.58 -11.81
CA ASN A 411 -13.85 12.59 -11.15
C ASN A 411 -13.60 13.90 -10.37
N GLU A 412 -13.92 15.05 -10.94
CA GLU A 412 -13.83 16.35 -10.26
C GLU A 412 -14.78 16.45 -9.06
N LEU A 413 -16.03 16.04 -9.24
CA LEU A 413 -17.03 16.05 -8.16
C LEU A 413 -16.57 15.15 -7.01
N LEU A 414 -16.14 13.92 -7.31
CA LEU A 414 -15.66 12.95 -6.34
C LEU A 414 -14.41 13.44 -5.58
N ARG A 415 -13.52 14.22 -6.22
CA ARG A 415 -12.38 14.85 -5.55
C ARG A 415 -12.80 15.91 -4.54
N ILE A 416 -13.83 16.71 -4.84
CA ILE A 416 -14.35 17.73 -3.92
C ILE A 416 -15.10 17.09 -2.74
N ILE A 417 -15.86 16.03 -3.01
CA ILE A 417 -16.67 15.35 -1.98
C ILE A 417 -15.79 14.70 -0.90
N ASP A 418 -14.58 14.25 -1.26
CA ASP A 418 -13.64 13.46 -0.45
C ASP A 418 -14.26 12.18 0.14
N TRP A 419 -13.84 11.04 -0.42
CA TRP A 419 -14.46 9.73 -0.19
C TRP A 419 -14.33 9.28 1.27
N ASP A 420 -13.28 9.71 1.98
CA ASP A 420 -12.99 9.25 3.34
C ASP A 420 -13.50 10.23 4.41
N ASN A 421 -13.48 11.53 4.12
CA ASN A 421 -13.73 12.58 5.11
C ASN A 421 -14.80 13.58 4.66
N SER A 422 -15.76 13.15 3.84
CA SER A 422 -16.81 14.04 3.34
C SER A 422 -17.53 14.79 4.47
N ASP A 423 -17.60 16.11 4.35
CA ASP A 423 -18.38 16.98 5.22
C ASP A 423 -19.90 16.74 5.04
N ASN A 424 -20.32 16.13 3.93
CA ASN A 424 -21.71 15.78 3.70
C ASN A 424 -22.04 14.40 4.30
N LYS A 425 -23.02 14.36 5.21
CA LYS A 425 -23.41 13.13 5.92
C LYS A 425 -23.97 12.03 5.01
N GLU A 426 -24.73 12.39 3.97
CA GLU A 426 -25.29 11.41 3.03
C GLU A 426 -24.19 10.80 2.17
N ALA A 427 -23.28 11.66 1.66
CA ALA A 427 -22.12 11.23 0.90
C ALA A 427 -21.24 10.30 1.73
N LYS A 428 -20.87 10.71 2.95
CA LYS A 428 -20.07 9.91 3.87
C LYS A 428 -20.65 8.52 4.12
N LYS A 429 -21.95 8.45 4.47
CA LYS A 429 -22.63 7.17 4.68
C LYS A 429 -22.60 6.31 3.43
N TRP A 430 -22.81 6.90 2.26
CA TRP A 430 -22.81 6.16 1.00
C TRP A 430 -21.44 5.56 0.67
N PHE A 431 -20.34 6.31 0.84
CA PHE A 431 -19.00 5.75 0.63
C PHE A 431 -18.63 4.69 1.67
N GLU A 432 -19.07 4.85 2.92
CA GLU A 432 -18.90 3.81 3.95
C GLU A 432 -19.62 2.51 3.56
N ASP A 433 -20.85 2.60 3.05
CA ASP A 433 -21.61 1.43 2.60
C ASP A 433 -20.99 0.83 1.32
N LEU A 434 -20.54 1.65 0.38
CA LEU A 434 -19.82 1.22 -0.81
C LEU A 434 -18.54 0.44 -0.45
N LYS A 435 -17.76 0.93 0.53
CA LYS A 435 -16.55 0.27 1.02
C LYS A 435 -16.85 -1.08 1.66
N LYS A 436 -17.97 -1.22 2.40
CA LYS A 436 -18.43 -2.50 2.97
C LYS A 436 -18.84 -3.51 1.91
N HIS A 437 -19.28 -3.08 0.73
CA HIS A 437 -19.58 -4.02 -0.36
C HIS A 437 -18.31 -4.60 -1.01
N ASN A 438 -17.14 -3.98 -0.81
CA ASN A 438 -15.86 -4.38 -1.41
C ASN A 438 -14.94 -5.20 -0.46
N LEU A 439 -15.53 -5.95 0.49
CA LEU A 439 -14.84 -6.65 1.60
C LEU A 439 -13.78 -7.70 1.22
N LYS A 440 -13.56 -7.99 -0.07
CA LYS A 440 -12.55 -8.98 -0.48
C LYS A 440 -11.12 -8.42 -0.41
N ASN A 441 -10.89 -7.10 -0.47
CA ASN A 441 -9.55 -6.52 -0.32
C ASN A 441 -9.58 -4.99 -0.06
N GLU A 442 -9.23 -4.51 1.14
CA GLU A 442 -9.17 -3.06 1.44
C GLU A 442 -8.21 -2.30 0.50
N ASN A 443 -7.15 -2.97 0.03
CA ASN A 443 -6.19 -2.42 -0.91
C ASN A 443 -6.83 -2.04 -2.26
N ASN A 444 -7.89 -2.76 -2.68
CA ASN A 444 -8.56 -2.49 -3.95
C ASN A 444 -9.33 -1.17 -3.91
N PHE A 445 -9.99 -0.85 -2.79
CA PHE A 445 -10.74 0.41 -2.66
C PHE A 445 -9.83 1.64 -2.74
N SER A 446 -8.66 1.58 -2.07
CA SER A 446 -7.66 2.65 -2.17
C SER A 446 -7.14 2.81 -3.60
N LEU A 447 -6.93 1.70 -4.32
CA LEU A 447 -6.48 1.74 -5.71
C LEU A 447 -7.55 2.31 -6.64
N ILE A 448 -8.82 1.93 -6.46
CA ILE A 448 -9.95 2.52 -7.19
C ILE A 448 -10.00 4.04 -6.95
N LYS A 449 -9.84 4.49 -5.70
CA LYS A 449 -9.77 5.92 -5.38
C LYS A 449 -8.67 6.64 -6.15
N SER A 450 -7.46 6.08 -6.19
CA SER A 450 -6.36 6.64 -6.97
C SER A 450 -6.69 6.71 -8.47
N LEU A 451 -7.28 5.66 -9.04
CA LEU A 451 -7.66 5.63 -10.46
C LEU A 451 -8.67 6.72 -10.83
N PHE A 452 -9.64 7.01 -9.96
CA PHE A 452 -10.57 8.13 -10.17
C PHE A 452 -9.90 9.48 -9.94
N ASN A 453 -9.09 9.64 -8.90
CA ASN A 453 -8.42 10.92 -8.61
C ASN A 453 -7.46 11.36 -9.73
N PHE A 454 -6.81 10.39 -10.38
CA PHE A 454 -5.91 10.61 -11.50
C PHE A 454 -6.59 10.53 -12.88
N GLU A 455 -7.93 10.48 -12.91
CA GLU A 455 -8.74 10.48 -14.14
C GLU A 455 -8.41 9.32 -15.11
N MET A 456 -7.90 8.20 -14.57
CA MET A 456 -7.63 7.00 -15.37
C MET A 456 -8.92 6.24 -15.70
N ILE A 457 -9.96 6.37 -14.87
CA ILE A 457 -11.31 5.85 -15.17
C ILE A 457 -12.28 7.01 -15.05
N ASN A 458 -13.17 7.16 -16.03
CA ASN A 458 -14.14 8.24 -16.11
C ASN A 458 -15.48 7.77 -16.71
N GLU A 459 -16.42 8.71 -16.85
CA GLU A 459 -17.77 8.46 -17.39
C GLU A 459 -17.78 7.92 -18.84
N ASP A 460 -16.71 8.12 -19.61
CA ASP A 460 -16.58 7.65 -20.99
C ASP A 460 -16.19 6.16 -21.08
N TYR A 461 -16.05 5.44 -19.96
CA TYR A 461 -15.61 4.04 -19.95
C TYR A 461 -16.45 3.12 -20.87
N LYS A 462 -17.74 3.42 -21.03
CA LYS A 462 -18.67 2.67 -21.89
C LYS A 462 -18.24 2.68 -23.37
N GLU A 463 -17.54 3.72 -23.81
CA GLU A 463 -16.99 3.76 -25.17
C GLU A 463 -15.96 2.65 -25.40
N TYR A 464 -15.23 2.24 -24.35
CA TYR A 464 -14.05 1.39 -24.48
C TYR A 464 -14.27 -0.03 -23.97
N ILE A 465 -15.13 -0.21 -22.97
CA ILE A 465 -15.34 -1.51 -22.31
C ILE A 465 -15.84 -2.58 -23.28
N ASN A 466 -16.62 -2.18 -24.29
CA ASN A 466 -17.16 -3.10 -25.30
C ASN A 466 -16.10 -3.66 -26.27
N TYR A 467 -14.90 -3.05 -26.35
CA TYR A 467 -13.79 -3.63 -27.14
C TYR A 467 -13.05 -4.72 -26.38
N ILE A 468 -13.27 -4.81 -25.07
CA ILE A 468 -12.58 -5.69 -24.15
C ILE A 468 -13.59 -6.74 -23.73
N ILE A 469 -13.84 -7.70 -24.61
CA ILE A 469 -14.71 -8.87 -24.36
C ILE A 469 -13.82 -10.07 -24.03
#